data_AF-A0A124FRY5-F1
#
_entry.id   AF-A0A124FRY5-F1
#
_cell.length_a   1.000
_cell.length_b   1.000
_cell.length_c   1.000
_cell.angle_alpha   90.00
_cell.angle_beta   90.00
_cell.angle_gamma   90.00
#
_symmetry.space_group_name_H-M   'P 1'
#
loop_
_entity.id
_entity.type
_entity.pdbx_description
1 polymer ?
#
loop_
_entity_poly.entity_id
_entity_poly.type
_entity_poly.pdbx_seq_one_letter_code
_entity_poly.pdbx_strand_id
1 'polypeptide(L)' 'NEAQRRLQSMLFWDVNNGIARRSWARNHGAMYTLQRTMQQEPLLKVTFPNLVDDQLLEKLDI' A
#
# COMPACT_ATOMS: atom_id res chain seq x y z
N ASN A 1 9.16 -22.12 -18.06
CA ASN A 1 8.11 -23.02 -17.53
C ASN A 1 6.94 -22.15 -17.04
N GLU A 2 5.72 -22.44 -17.48
CA GLU A 2 4.49 -21.72 -17.09
C GLU A 2 4.27 -21.66 -15.56
N ALA A 3 4.69 -22.68 -14.83
CA ALA A 3 4.59 -22.70 -13.37
C ALA A 3 5.38 -21.56 -12.70
N GLN A 4 6.57 -21.24 -13.21
CA GLN A 4 7.40 -20.14 -12.68
C GLN A 4 6.71 -18.78 -12.86
N ARG A 5 6.09 -18.56 -14.03
CA ARG A 5 5.35 -17.32 -14.31
C ARG A 5 4.16 -17.16 -13.38
N ARG A 6 3.41 -18.23 -13.13
CA ARG A 6 2.28 -18.25 -12.19
C ARG A 6 2.73 -17.98 -10.76
N LEU A 7 3.81 -18.62 -10.33
CA LEU A 7 4.37 -18.44 -8.99
C LEU A 7 4.80 -16.99 -8.75
N GLN A 8 5.51 -16.37 -9.70
CA GLN A 8 5.93 -14.98 -9.60
C GLN A 8 4.74 -14.03 -9.51
N SER A 9 3.72 -14.22 -10.37
CA SER A 9 2.49 -13.43 -10.33
C SER A 9 1.75 -13.59 -9.00
N MET A 10 1.58 -14.82 -8.52
CA MET A 10 0.90 -15.11 -7.26
C MET A 10 1.60 -14.43 -6.08
N LEU A 11 2.92 -14.59 -5.94
CA LEU A 11 3.69 -13.99 -4.86
C LEU A 11 3.65 -12.46 -4.91
N PHE A 12 3.71 -11.89 -6.11
CA PHE A 12 3.59 -10.45 -6.29
C PHE A 12 2.26 -9.92 -5.73
N TRP A 13 1.14 -10.56 -6.07
CA TRP A 13 -0.17 -10.13 -5.60
C TRP A 13 -0.37 -10.40 -4.11
N ASP A 14 0.01 -11.58 -3.61
CA ASP A 14 -0.16 -11.95 -2.20
C ASP A 14 0.53 -10.94 -1.25
N VAL A 15 1.79 -10.59 -1.57
CA VAL A 15 2.57 -9.64 -0.77
C VAL A 15 2.01 -8.22 -0.90
N ASN A 16 1.80 -7.73 -2.13
CA ASN A 16 1.39 -6.34 -2.32
C ASN A 16 -0.02 -6.06 -1.84
N ASN A 17 -0.93 -7.04 -1.84
CA ASN A 17 -2.25 -6.90 -1.24
C ASN A 17 -2.15 -6.67 0.28
N GLY A 18 -1.27 -7.40 0.97
CA GLY A 18 -1.00 -7.20 2.39
C GLY A 18 -0.41 -5.83 2.69
N ILE A 19 0.55 -5.37 1.87
CA ILE A 19 1.15 -4.04 1.98
C ILE A 19 0.10 -2.95 1.74
N ALA A 20 -0.73 -3.09 0.70
CA ALA A 20 -1.81 -2.16 0.37
C ALA A 20 -2.78 -1.97 1.53
N ARG A 21 -3.26 -3.07 2.14
CA ARG A 21 -4.16 -3.01 3.30
C ARG A 21 -3.52 -2.31 4.49
N ARG A 22 -2.25 -2.63 4.80
CA ARG A 22 -1.53 -2.00 5.93
C ARG A 22 -1.25 -0.53 5.67
N SER A 23 -0.95 -0.17 4.42
CA SER A 23 -0.79 1.21 3.99
C SER A 23 -2.07 2.00 4.25
N TRP A 24 -3.23 1.46 3.84
CA TRP A 24 -4.53 2.07 4.12
C TRP A 24 -4.82 2.26 5.62
N ALA A 25 -4.36 1.31 6.46
CA ALA A 25 -4.40 1.42 7.91
C ALA A 25 -3.35 2.38 8.51
N ARG A 26 -2.79 3.29 7.71
CA ARG A 26 -1.83 4.35 8.10
C ARG A 26 -0.51 3.80 8.64
N ASN A 27 -0.11 2.57 8.27
CA ASN A 27 1.20 2.04 8.65
C ASN A 27 2.32 2.70 7.82
N HIS A 28 3.18 3.48 8.47
CA HIS A 28 4.23 4.26 7.80
C HIS A 28 5.17 3.41 6.92
N GLY A 29 5.63 2.26 7.41
CA GLY A 29 6.51 1.38 6.64
C GLY A 29 5.83 0.79 5.40
N ALA A 30 4.57 0.39 5.53
CA ALA A 30 3.77 -0.12 4.41
C ALA A 30 3.45 1.00 3.39
N MET A 31 3.13 2.21 3.85
CA MET A 31 2.94 3.38 2.99
C MET A 31 4.21 3.68 2.17
N TYR A 32 5.38 3.73 2.80
CA TYR A 32 6.64 3.95 2.09
C TYR A 32 6.92 2.84 1.06
N THR A 33 6.76 1.58 1.46
CA THR A 33 7.00 0.43 0.59
C THR A 33 6.04 0.43 -0.61
N LEU A 34 4.75 0.66 -0.37
CA LEU A 34 3.74 0.73 -1.42
C LEU A 34 4.06 1.83 -2.44
N GLN A 35 4.47 3.02 -1.97
CA GLN A 35 4.82 4.13 -2.86
C GLN A 35 5.98 3.75 -3.79
N ARG A 36 7.01 3.07 -3.27
CA ARG A 36 8.14 2.58 -4.07
C ARG A 36 7.72 1.47 -5.04
N THR A 37 6.92 0.51 -4.60
CA THR A 37 6.43 -0.55 -5.48
C THR A 37 5.58 0.03 -6.62
N MET A 38 4.70 0.99 -6.35
CA MET A 38 3.88 1.65 -7.39
C MET A 38 4.72 2.49 -8.37
N GLN A 39 5.89 2.99 -7.95
CA GLN A 39 6.86 3.63 -8.86
C GLN A 39 7.57 2.61 -9.76
N GLN A 40 7.87 1.42 -9.24
CA GLN A 40 8.57 0.36 -9.96
C GLN A 40 7.65 -0.47 -10.87
N GLU A 41 6.38 -0.64 -10.47
CA GLU A 41 5.35 -1.37 -11.19
C GLU A 41 4.16 -0.43 -11.50
N PRO A 42 4.17 0.28 -12.64
CA PRO A 42 3.15 1.27 -12.98
C PRO A 42 1.73 0.71 -13.16
N LEU A 43 1.59 -0.60 -13.35
CA LEU A 43 0.28 -1.25 -13.41
C LEU A 43 -0.32 -1.47 -12.01
N LEU A 44 0.50 -1.46 -10.96
CA LEU A 44 0.02 -1.51 -9.58
C LEU A 44 -0.50 -0.12 -9.19
N LYS A 45 -1.82 0.05 -9.23
CA LYS A 45 -2.50 1.29 -8.83
C LYS A 45 -3.33 1.03 -7.58
N VAL A 46 -2.89 1.60 -6.46
CA VAL A 46 -3.54 1.44 -5.15
C VAL A 46 -3.88 2.81 -4.57
N THR A 47 -5.05 2.93 -3.98
CA THR A 47 -5.48 4.16 -3.28
C THR A 47 -4.67 4.37 -2.01
N PHE A 48 -4.08 5.55 -1.86
CA PHE A 48 -3.40 5.95 -0.64
C PHE A 48 -4.36 6.63 0.34
N PRO A 49 -4.22 6.42 1.66
CA PRO A 49 -4.98 7.18 2.63
C PRO A 49 -4.52 8.64 2.62
N ASN A 50 -5.47 9.57 2.66
CA ASN A 50 -5.19 10.96 2.96
C ASN A 50 -5.15 11.12 4.48
N LEU A 51 -4.00 11.51 5.01
CA LEU A 51 -3.84 11.76 6.44
C LEU A 51 -4.48 13.11 6.76
N VAL A 52 -5.34 13.11 7.77
CA VAL A 52 -5.88 14.35 8.36
C VAL A 52 -4.80 15.02 9.20
N ASP A 53 -4.79 16.35 9.19
CA ASP A 53 -3.93 17.16 10.06
C ASP A 53 -4.35 16.96 11.52
N ASP A 54 -3.40 16.65 12.38
CA ASP A 54 -3.64 16.45 13.81
C ASP A 54 -4.17 17.74 14.46
N GLN A 55 -3.74 18.93 13.99
CA GLN A 55 -4.27 20.21 14.47
C GLN A 55 -5.76 20.39 14.15
N LEU A 56 -6.23 19.80 13.05
CA LEU A 56 -7.65 19.81 12.70
C LEU A 56 -8.44 18.88 13.62
N LEU A 57 -7.87 17.72 13.97
CA LEU A 57 -8.49 16.78 14.89
C LEU A 57 -8.59 17.33 16.31
N GLU A 58 -7.52 17.96 16.81
CA GLU A 58 -7.50 18.59 18.14
C GLU A 58 -8.60 19.65 18.30
N LYS A 59 -8.90 20.41 17.24
CA LYS A 59 -9.97 21.42 17.25
C LYS A 59 -11.38 20.84 17.35
N LEU A 60 -11.55 19.54 17.09
CA LEU A 60 -12.86 18.90 17.10
C LEU A 60 -13.27 18.37 18.48
N ASP A 61 -12.41 18.50 19.50
CA ASP A 61 -12.64 18.11 20.90
C ASP A 61 -13.49 16.82 21.02
N ILE A 62 -12.95 15.71 20.50
CA ILE A 62 -13.44 14.34 20.78
C ILE A 62 -12.48 13.67 21.76
#